data_AF-A0A069AAF6-F1
#
_entry.id   AF-A0A069AAF6-F1
#
_cell.length_a   1.000
_cell.length_b   1.000
_cell.length_c   1.000
_cell.angle_alpha   90.00
_cell.angle_beta   90.00
_cell.angle_gamma   90.00
#
_symmetry.space_group_name_H-M   'P 1'
#
loop_
_entity.id
_entity.type
_entity.pdbx_description
1 polymer ?
#
loop_
_entity_poly.entity_id
_entity_poly.type
_entity_poly.pdbx_seq_one_letter_code
_entity_poly.pdbx_strand_id
1 'polypeptide(L)'
;MDLSGIFKYYCKECENTWNNSSVELFENIETYSKDSQKKREKELDKLLNTISVHLERYPSDAVLRKMWVKKGEVFLQKTLEKENIFKLEKMDVEDRKKFLEITKQFIRDARKFDDDLPIGDIMQAMRNVWISNALQLLFGKEVYYSKANFAYSMLYPYTDNYLDNTNIDKNDKILFNNWLEKRLLGEHTKSKDYHESKVSQMIDYIESVYPREKFTEVYESLLLIFKSQVNSLKQHGKENHLCKEDLLSISIEKGGSSVLVDGYLISGLMTKEEIEFCIGYGFLLQISDDLQDIKEDLKYNHKTIITEMSKEGTLDKVVNKLINFTIELIDSFKINNKNKSVITMIKNDCLMLILFSVVYNAEFFSVGYIKEVEKFIPYTIDYSLEIEEKIKEKFKNIDVLNNENEYKEMIDIICAE
;
A
#
# COMPACT_ATOMS: atom_id res chain seq x y z
N MET A 1 -1.77 3.66 30.22
CA MET A 1 -2.23 2.48 29.46
C MET A 1 -1.08 2.14 28.54
N ASP A 2 -0.64 0.89 28.52
CA ASP A 2 0.39 0.43 27.56
C ASP A 2 -0.16 0.51 26.14
N LEU A 3 0.70 0.42 25.11
CA LEU A 3 0.25 0.53 23.73
C LEU A 3 -0.78 -0.56 23.39
N SER A 4 -0.63 -1.77 23.95
CA SER A 4 -1.57 -2.88 23.72
C SER A 4 -2.99 -2.54 24.18
N GLY A 5 -3.15 -1.91 25.35
CA GLY A 5 -4.46 -1.46 25.83
C GLY A 5 -5.06 -0.34 24.97
N ILE A 6 -4.22 0.61 24.53
CA ILE A 6 -4.65 1.71 23.63
C ILE A 6 -5.08 1.16 22.27
N PHE A 7 -4.28 0.23 21.71
CA PHE A 7 -4.56 -0.42 20.44
C PHE A 7 -5.91 -1.14 20.47
N LYS A 8 -6.15 -1.99 21.49
CA LYS A 8 -7.44 -2.70 21.64
C LYS A 8 -8.63 -1.75 21.78
N TYR A 9 -8.47 -0.64 22.51
CA TYR A 9 -9.50 0.38 22.62
C TYR A 9 -9.87 0.94 21.24
N TYR A 10 -8.89 1.37 20.45
CA TYR A 10 -9.14 1.96 19.14
C TYR A 10 -9.53 0.95 18.06
N CYS A 11 -9.10 -0.32 18.16
CA CYS A 11 -9.67 -1.38 17.33
C CYS A 11 -11.17 -1.52 17.58
N LYS A 12 -11.62 -1.41 18.83
CA LYS A 12 -13.06 -1.46 19.15
C LYS A 12 -13.81 -0.23 18.65
N GLU A 13 -13.22 0.96 18.74
CA GLU A 13 -13.81 2.18 18.16
C GLU A 13 -13.90 2.11 16.63
N CYS A 14 -12.89 1.54 15.98
CA CYS A 14 -12.89 1.27 14.55
C CYS A 14 -14.02 0.29 14.17
N GLU A 15 -14.17 -0.81 14.93
CA GLU A 15 -15.25 -1.78 14.76
C GLU A 15 -16.64 -1.14 14.94
N ASN A 16 -16.79 -0.28 15.96
CA ASN A 16 -18.04 0.47 16.21
C ASN A 16 -18.36 1.40 15.05
N THR A 17 -17.35 2.12 14.55
CA THR A 17 -17.48 3.03 13.41
C THR A 17 -17.91 2.24 12.16
N TRP A 18 -17.18 1.17 11.83
CA TRP A 18 -17.55 0.26 10.76
C TRP A 18 -19.00 -0.21 10.92
N ASN A 19 -19.38 -0.77 12.07
CA ASN A 19 -20.73 -1.30 12.29
C ASN A 19 -21.84 -0.25 12.10
N ASN A 20 -21.55 1.03 12.36
CA ASN A 20 -22.50 2.13 12.19
C ASN A 20 -22.48 2.78 10.79
N SER A 21 -21.44 2.55 9.98
CA SER A 21 -21.37 3.07 8.60
C SER A 21 -22.50 2.50 7.74
N SER A 22 -23.12 3.37 6.94
CA SER A 22 -24.25 3.03 6.06
C SER A 22 -23.87 1.97 5.01
N VAL A 23 -24.82 1.11 4.64
CA VAL A 23 -24.70 0.17 3.52
C VAL A 23 -25.23 0.73 2.19
N GLU A 24 -25.84 1.91 2.24
CA GLU A 24 -26.31 2.65 1.06
C GLU A 24 -25.19 3.55 0.52
N LEU A 25 -25.04 3.62 -0.79
CA LEU A 25 -23.96 4.37 -1.43
C LEU A 25 -24.15 5.88 -1.22
N PHE A 26 -23.14 6.54 -0.67
CA PHE A 26 -23.18 7.98 -0.46
C PHE A 26 -22.90 8.75 -1.76
N GLU A 27 -23.67 9.80 -2.03
CA GLU A 27 -23.61 10.52 -3.31
C GLU A 27 -22.48 11.57 -3.40
N ASN A 28 -21.73 11.81 -2.32
CA ASN A 28 -20.65 12.81 -2.30
C ASN A 28 -19.31 12.28 -2.87
N ILE A 29 -19.38 11.61 -4.01
CA ILE A 29 -18.24 11.10 -4.76
C ILE A 29 -18.19 11.84 -6.10
N GLU A 30 -16.99 12.17 -6.58
CA GLU A 30 -16.82 12.84 -7.86
C GLU A 30 -17.37 11.99 -9.00
N THR A 31 -18.17 12.61 -9.88
CA THR A 31 -18.80 11.91 -11.01
C THR A 31 -18.20 12.31 -12.35
N TYR A 32 -18.14 11.36 -13.29
CA TYR A 32 -17.61 11.53 -14.63
C TYR A 32 -18.69 11.23 -15.68
N SER A 33 -18.87 12.17 -16.62
CA SER A 33 -19.69 11.92 -17.81
C SER A 33 -18.96 11.00 -18.80
N LYS A 34 -19.70 10.31 -19.67
CA LYS A 34 -19.12 9.46 -20.73
C LYS A 34 -18.15 10.19 -21.64
N ASP A 35 -18.42 11.47 -21.96
CA ASP A 35 -17.51 12.29 -22.75
C ASP A 35 -16.23 12.63 -21.99
N SER A 36 -16.34 12.89 -20.67
CA SER A 36 -15.19 13.12 -19.80
C SER A 36 -14.31 11.86 -19.72
N GLN A 37 -14.92 10.69 -19.53
CA GLN A 37 -14.22 9.39 -19.51
C GLN A 37 -13.44 9.18 -20.81
N LYS A 38 -14.10 9.26 -21.97
CA LYS A 38 -13.46 9.10 -23.28
C LYS A 38 -12.34 10.11 -23.56
N LYS A 39 -12.44 11.32 -23.02
CA LYS A 39 -11.36 12.30 -23.12
C LYS A 39 -10.14 11.86 -22.31
N ARG A 40 -10.35 11.40 -21.08
CA ARG A 40 -9.28 10.92 -20.19
C ARG A 40 -8.59 9.67 -20.71
N GLU A 41 -9.34 8.75 -21.32
CA GLU A 41 -8.78 7.57 -22.01
C GLU A 41 -7.78 7.98 -23.10
N LYS A 42 -8.14 8.96 -23.94
CA LYS A 42 -7.23 9.49 -24.97
C LYS A 42 -5.99 10.18 -24.37
N GLU A 43 -6.15 10.84 -23.24
CA GLU A 43 -5.05 11.49 -22.51
C GLU A 43 -4.09 10.44 -21.93
N LEU A 44 -4.62 9.36 -21.35
CA LEU A 44 -3.82 8.23 -20.85
C LEU A 44 -3.10 7.50 -21.99
N ASP A 45 -3.78 7.19 -23.09
CA ASP A 45 -3.16 6.53 -24.26
C ASP A 45 -1.98 7.35 -24.81
N LYS A 46 -2.14 8.69 -24.85
CA LYS A 46 -1.08 9.61 -25.27
C LYS A 46 0.08 9.62 -24.27
N LEU A 47 -0.21 9.57 -22.97
CA LEU A 47 0.80 9.48 -21.92
C LEU A 47 1.59 8.18 -22.05
N LEU A 48 0.92 7.02 -22.09
CA LEU A 48 1.54 5.71 -22.25
C LEU A 48 2.41 5.64 -23.52
N ASN A 49 1.94 6.22 -24.63
CA ASN A 49 2.75 6.33 -25.85
C ASN A 49 4.00 7.19 -25.68
N THR A 50 3.90 8.28 -24.94
CA THR A 50 5.04 9.16 -24.71
C THR A 50 6.10 8.49 -23.83
N ILE A 51 5.67 7.75 -22.79
CA ILE A 51 6.55 6.97 -21.92
C ILE A 51 7.23 5.86 -22.72
N SER A 52 6.45 5.05 -23.45
CA SER A 52 6.97 3.96 -24.29
C SER A 52 8.03 4.45 -25.28
N VAL A 53 7.73 5.51 -26.06
CA VAL A 53 8.69 6.11 -27.01
C VAL A 53 9.93 6.68 -26.31
N HIS A 54 9.79 7.18 -25.08
CA HIS A 54 10.93 7.66 -24.30
C HIS A 54 11.85 6.51 -23.90
N LEU A 55 11.28 5.43 -23.34
CA LEU A 55 12.02 4.24 -22.93
C LEU A 55 12.67 3.52 -24.12
N GLU A 56 11.99 3.42 -25.28
CA GLU A 56 12.55 2.81 -26.51
C GLU A 56 13.77 3.57 -27.05
N ARG A 57 13.94 4.83 -26.65
CA ARG A 57 15.06 5.69 -27.05
C ARG A 57 16.18 5.72 -26.02
N TYR A 58 16.24 4.75 -25.12
CA TYR A 58 17.35 4.61 -24.18
C TYR A 58 18.69 4.51 -24.95
N PRO A 59 19.61 5.46 -24.77
CA PRO A 59 20.82 5.51 -25.57
C PRO A 59 21.89 4.53 -25.07
N SER A 60 22.67 3.97 -26.00
CA SER A 60 23.85 3.15 -25.67
C SER A 60 25.02 3.99 -25.16
N ASP A 61 25.08 5.27 -25.50
CA ASP A 61 26.15 6.19 -25.08
C ASP A 61 25.91 6.74 -23.66
N ALA A 62 26.92 6.61 -22.79
CA ALA A 62 26.84 6.99 -21.38
C ALA A 62 26.58 8.49 -21.15
N VAL A 63 27.04 9.38 -22.02
CA VAL A 63 26.81 10.84 -21.90
C VAL A 63 25.36 11.15 -22.29
N LEU A 64 24.86 10.53 -23.36
CA LEU A 64 23.48 10.71 -23.80
C LEU A 64 22.47 10.17 -22.78
N ARG A 65 22.83 9.15 -21.98
CA ARG A 65 21.95 8.61 -20.92
C ARG A 65 21.59 9.65 -19.87
N LYS A 66 22.53 10.48 -19.43
CA LYS A 66 22.25 11.58 -18.49
C LYS A 66 21.25 12.59 -19.04
N MET A 67 21.43 12.97 -20.30
CA MET A 67 20.47 13.87 -20.98
C MET A 67 19.09 13.21 -21.14
N TRP A 68 19.07 11.89 -21.36
CA TRP A 68 17.86 11.10 -21.46
C TRP A 68 17.11 11.06 -20.12
N VAL A 69 17.78 10.75 -19.00
CA VAL A 69 17.17 10.75 -17.65
C VAL A 69 16.55 12.11 -17.33
N LYS A 70 17.34 13.18 -17.46
CA LYS A 70 16.86 14.55 -17.21
C LYS A 70 15.63 14.91 -18.06
N LYS A 71 15.55 14.43 -19.30
CA LYS A 71 14.38 14.65 -20.16
C LYS A 71 13.16 13.87 -19.64
N GLY A 72 13.36 12.64 -19.19
CA GLY A 72 12.35 11.82 -18.54
C GLY A 72 11.81 12.47 -17.26
N GLU A 73 12.69 12.97 -16.40
CA GLU A 73 12.31 13.68 -15.17
C GLU A 73 11.46 14.92 -15.43
N VAL A 74 11.88 15.77 -16.38
CA VAL A 74 11.11 16.97 -16.75
C VAL A 74 9.74 16.57 -17.30
N PHE A 75 9.66 15.47 -18.04
CA PHE A 75 8.38 14.95 -18.54
C PHE A 75 7.50 14.43 -17.41
N LEU A 76 8.06 13.64 -16.49
CA LEU A 76 7.36 13.07 -15.34
C LEU A 76 6.83 14.18 -14.43
N GLN A 77 7.67 15.17 -14.08
CA GLN A 77 7.27 16.29 -13.23
C GLN A 77 6.09 17.07 -13.85
N LYS A 78 6.16 17.39 -15.16
CA LYS A 78 5.07 18.08 -15.87
C LYS A 78 3.78 17.27 -15.94
N THR A 79 3.89 15.94 -15.92
CA THR A 79 2.76 15.04 -15.91
C THR A 79 2.11 15.03 -14.54
N LEU A 80 2.89 14.86 -13.48
CA LEU A 80 2.43 14.89 -12.08
C LEU A 80 1.78 16.23 -11.69
N GLU A 81 2.28 17.36 -12.20
CA GLU A 81 1.69 18.69 -11.99
C GLU A 81 0.28 18.86 -12.58
N LYS A 82 -0.11 17.99 -13.52
CA LYS A 82 -1.41 18.01 -14.21
C LYS A 82 -2.26 16.78 -13.90
N GLU A 83 -1.73 15.85 -13.12
CA GLU A 83 -2.39 14.61 -12.74
C GLU A 83 -3.52 14.95 -11.77
N ASN A 84 -4.75 14.68 -12.18
CA ASN A 84 -5.97 15.07 -11.47
C ASN A 84 -6.88 13.88 -11.14
N ILE A 85 -6.50 12.66 -11.51
CA ILE A 85 -7.25 11.43 -11.22
C ILE A 85 -6.97 11.00 -9.80
N PHE A 86 -5.71 11.03 -9.36
CA PHE A 86 -5.31 10.80 -7.96
C PHE A 86 -5.14 12.11 -7.19
N LYS A 87 -5.48 13.22 -7.84
CA LYS A 87 -5.45 14.58 -7.28
C LYS A 87 -4.05 14.99 -6.82
N LEU A 88 -3.00 14.47 -7.46
CA LEU A 88 -1.62 14.82 -7.11
C LEU A 88 -1.33 16.30 -7.37
N GLU A 89 -2.10 16.99 -8.23
CA GLU A 89 -2.02 18.43 -8.42
C GLU A 89 -2.38 19.23 -7.15
N LYS A 90 -3.04 18.60 -6.16
CA LYS A 90 -3.37 19.19 -4.85
C LYS A 90 -2.20 19.17 -3.86
N MET A 91 -1.20 18.31 -4.07
CA MET A 91 0.02 18.28 -3.27
C MET A 91 0.88 19.52 -3.57
N ASP A 92 1.73 19.94 -2.63
CA ASP A 92 2.71 20.99 -2.92
C ASP A 92 3.73 20.51 -3.97
N VAL A 93 4.28 21.44 -4.75
CA VAL A 93 5.31 21.13 -5.76
C VAL A 93 6.54 20.50 -5.10
N GLU A 94 6.94 20.98 -3.93
CA GLU A 94 8.12 20.47 -3.24
C GLU A 94 7.88 19.07 -2.66
N ASP A 95 6.69 18.83 -2.10
CA ASP A 95 6.32 17.51 -1.61
C ASP A 95 6.27 16.47 -2.74
N ARG A 96 5.72 16.83 -3.92
CA ARG A 96 5.75 15.94 -5.10
C ARG A 96 7.17 15.56 -5.52
N LYS A 97 8.09 16.54 -5.51
CA LYS A 97 9.50 16.27 -5.81
C LYS A 97 10.12 15.37 -4.75
N LYS A 98 9.87 15.64 -3.47
CA LYS A 98 10.35 14.79 -2.37
C LYS A 98 9.86 13.35 -2.51
N PHE A 99 8.59 13.11 -2.85
CA PHE A 99 8.06 11.76 -3.07
C PHE A 99 8.83 11.03 -4.20
N LEU A 100 9.12 11.72 -5.30
CA LEU A 100 9.90 11.15 -6.41
C LEU A 100 11.35 10.85 -6.01
N GLU A 101 12.00 11.77 -5.31
CA GLU A 101 13.37 11.57 -4.82
C GLU A 101 13.46 10.43 -3.80
N ILE A 102 12.48 10.32 -2.91
CA ILE A 102 12.39 9.20 -1.95
C ILE A 102 12.16 7.88 -2.68
N THR A 103 11.32 7.86 -3.72
CA THR A 103 11.09 6.66 -4.55
C THR A 103 12.39 6.17 -5.18
N LYS A 104 13.16 7.05 -5.83
CA LYS A 104 14.48 6.70 -6.38
C LYS A 104 15.46 6.26 -5.29
N GLN A 105 15.51 6.98 -4.18
CA GLN A 105 16.39 6.67 -3.07
C GLN A 105 16.09 5.29 -2.47
N PHE A 106 14.82 4.94 -2.32
CA PHE A 106 14.40 3.64 -1.82
C PHE A 106 14.86 2.50 -2.73
N ILE A 107 14.67 2.64 -4.05
CA ILE A 107 15.13 1.64 -5.02
C ILE A 107 16.66 1.47 -4.94
N ARG A 108 17.42 2.59 -4.87
CA ARG A 108 18.89 2.54 -4.68
C ARG A 108 19.29 1.81 -3.40
N ASP A 109 18.64 2.14 -2.29
CA ASP A 109 18.97 1.55 -0.99
C ASP A 109 18.59 0.06 -0.93
N ALA A 110 17.47 -0.32 -1.55
CA ALA A 110 17.03 -1.71 -1.65
C ALA A 110 18.02 -2.54 -2.48
N ARG A 111 18.43 -2.06 -3.66
CA ARG A 111 19.48 -2.69 -4.50
C ARG A 111 20.82 -2.81 -3.77
N LYS A 112 21.21 -1.77 -3.04
CA LYS A 112 22.43 -1.80 -2.23
C LYS A 112 22.33 -2.78 -1.05
N PHE A 113 21.13 -2.94 -0.48
CA PHE A 113 20.89 -3.83 0.63
C PHE A 113 20.85 -5.28 0.19
N ASP A 114 20.12 -5.59 -0.89
CA ASP A 114 20.05 -6.92 -1.49
C ASP A 114 19.87 -6.79 -3.01
N ASP A 115 20.95 -7.08 -3.73
CA ASP A 115 21.02 -6.92 -5.18
C ASP A 115 20.29 -8.05 -5.94
N ASP A 116 20.00 -9.16 -5.24
CA ASP A 116 19.32 -10.34 -5.77
C ASP A 116 17.79 -10.25 -5.58
N LEU A 117 17.30 -9.25 -4.84
CA LEU A 117 15.86 -9.09 -4.60
C LEU A 117 15.13 -8.65 -5.90
N PRO A 118 14.09 -9.35 -6.37
CA PRO A 118 13.37 -8.95 -7.57
C PRO A 118 12.82 -7.52 -7.49
N ILE A 119 12.82 -6.80 -8.61
CA ILE A 119 12.26 -5.43 -8.67
C ILE A 119 10.79 -5.40 -8.27
N GLY A 120 10.03 -6.47 -8.56
CA GLY A 120 8.64 -6.62 -8.12
C GLY A 120 8.49 -6.50 -6.60
N ASP A 121 9.36 -7.18 -5.85
CA ASP A 121 9.36 -7.17 -4.38
C ASP A 121 9.79 -5.80 -3.82
N ILE A 122 10.74 -5.12 -4.48
CA ILE A 122 11.11 -3.74 -4.14
C ILE A 122 9.93 -2.79 -4.36
N MET A 123 9.25 -2.90 -5.51
CA MET A 123 8.10 -2.06 -5.82
C MET A 123 6.91 -2.34 -4.88
N GLN A 124 6.75 -3.59 -4.42
CA GLN A 124 5.79 -3.96 -3.38
C GLN A 124 6.14 -3.27 -2.06
N ALA A 125 7.38 -3.41 -1.59
CA ALA A 125 7.87 -2.77 -0.37
C ALA A 125 7.76 -1.23 -0.42
N MET A 126 7.98 -0.63 -1.59
CA MET A 126 7.90 0.81 -1.79
C MET A 126 6.49 1.39 -1.53
N ARG A 127 5.42 0.59 -1.69
CA ARG A 127 4.06 1.04 -1.37
C ARG A 127 3.96 1.51 0.10
N ASN A 128 4.63 0.80 1.01
CA ASN A 128 4.67 1.17 2.43
C ASN A 128 5.38 2.51 2.66
N VAL A 129 6.42 2.83 1.88
CA VAL A 129 7.08 4.14 1.93
C VAL A 129 6.12 5.26 1.50
N TRP A 130 5.32 5.04 0.46
CA TRP A 130 4.33 6.02 0.01
C TRP A 130 3.23 6.25 1.05
N ILE A 131 2.76 5.19 1.73
CA ILE A 131 1.84 5.31 2.87
C ILE A 131 2.47 6.14 3.99
N SER A 132 3.71 5.83 4.38
CA SER A 132 4.43 6.60 5.40
C SER A 132 4.59 8.08 5.01
N ASN A 133 4.90 8.38 3.75
CA ASN A 133 4.97 9.76 3.26
C ASN A 133 3.61 10.48 3.31
N ALA A 134 2.52 9.79 2.94
CA ALA A 134 1.16 10.33 3.03
C ALA A 134 0.75 10.62 4.47
N LEU A 135 1.09 9.74 5.42
CA LEU A 135 0.88 9.96 6.85
C LEU A 135 1.66 11.17 7.37
N GLN A 136 2.92 11.36 6.94
CA GLN A 136 3.70 12.55 7.30
C GLN A 136 2.97 13.84 6.89
N LEU A 137 2.44 13.89 5.65
CA LEU A 137 1.65 15.02 5.19
C LEU A 137 0.37 15.20 6.01
N LEU A 138 -0.38 14.13 6.29
CA LEU A 138 -1.59 14.18 7.11
C LEU A 138 -1.35 14.70 8.52
N PHE A 139 -0.27 14.26 9.15
CA PHE A 139 0.13 14.66 10.50
C PHE A 139 0.80 16.04 10.53
N GLY A 140 0.89 16.72 9.38
CA GLY A 140 1.51 18.03 9.26
C GLY A 140 3.01 18.01 9.58
N LYS A 141 3.66 16.88 9.32
CA LYS A 141 5.11 16.68 9.47
C LYS A 141 5.79 16.95 8.14
N GLU A 142 7.08 17.27 8.21
CA GLU A 142 7.90 17.27 7.00
C GLU A 142 8.06 15.84 6.48
N VAL A 143 7.90 15.66 5.17
CA VAL A 143 8.19 14.38 4.52
C VAL A 143 9.70 14.11 4.60
N TYR A 144 10.05 13.08 5.35
CA TYR A 144 11.42 12.61 5.56
C TYR A 144 11.52 11.11 5.34
N TYR A 145 12.66 10.67 4.80
CA TYR A 145 12.96 9.27 4.53
C TYR A 145 14.13 8.83 5.42
N SER A 146 13.81 8.04 6.44
CA SER A 146 14.79 7.52 7.40
C SER A 146 15.19 6.07 7.11
N LYS A 147 16.29 5.64 7.72
CA LYS A 147 16.68 4.22 7.73
C LYS A 147 15.62 3.31 8.34
N ALA A 148 14.82 3.80 9.28
CA ALA A 148 13.75 3.01 9.89
C ALA A 148 12.57 2.84 8.94
N ASN A 149 12.20 3.89 8.17
CA ASN A 149 11.17 3.78 7.13
C ASN A 149 11.60 2.80 6.03
N PHE A 150 12.86 2.87 5.60
CA PHE A 150 13.46 1.90 4.68
C PHE A 150 13.35 0.48 5.24
N ALA A 151 13.86 0.27 6.46
CA ALA A 151 13.95 -1.03 7.07
C ALA A 151 12.59 -1.70 7.29
N TYR A 152 11.60 -0.95 7.78
CA TYR A 152 10.26 -1.51 7.98
C TYR A 152 9.59 -1.86 6.64
N SER A 153 9.68 -1.00 5.64
CA SER A 153 9.14 -1.28 4.31
C SER A 153 9.80 -2.51 3.68
N MET A 154 11.12 -2.68 3.87
CA MET A 154 11.87 -3.83 3.39
C MET A 154 11.69 -5.10 4.25
N LEU A 155 11.01 -5.05 5.39
CA LEU A 155 10.70 -6.29 6.12
C LEU A 155 9.71 -7.16 5.34
N TYR A 156 8.74 -6.56 4.64
CA TYR A 156 7.67 -7.28 3.92
C TYR A 156 8.18 -8.40 2.98
N PRO A 157 9.14 -8.18 2.06
CA PRO A 157 9.68 -9.27 1.23
C PRO A 157 10.34 -10.41 2.02
N TYR A 158 10.76 -10.14 3.25
CA TYR A 158 11.45 -11.11 4.11
C TYR A 158 10.56 -11.68 5.21
N THR A 159 9.37 -11.12 5.45
CA THR A 159 8.43 -11.64 6.45
C THR A 159 7.22 -12.23 5.74
N ASP A 160 6.45 -11.40 5.07
CA ASP A 160 5.14 -11.75 4.53
C ASP A 160 5.30 -12.70 3.35
N ASN A 161 6.12 -12.33 2.36
CA ASN A 161 6.39 -13.21 1.21
C ASN A 161 7.03 -14.54 1.65
N TYR A 162 7.83 -14.56 2.72
CA TYR A 162 8.38 -15.79 3.29
C TYR A 162 7.29 -16.67 3.93
N LEU A 163 6.37 -16.06 4.69
CA LEU A 163 5.26 -16.78 5.33
C LEU A 163 4.23 -17.28 4.33
N ASP A 164 4.04 -16.60 3.20
CA ASP A 164 3.10 -17.00 2.15
C ASP A 164 3.70 -18.00 1.15
N ASN A 165 5.04 -18.09 1.07
CA ASN A 165 5.70 -19.00 0.14
C ASN A 165 5.38 -20.48 0.45
N THR A 166 4.66 -21.14 -0.47
CA THR A 166 4.22 -22.54 -0.33
C THR A 166 5.36 -23.56 -0.44
N ASN A 167 6.54 -23.16 -0.92
CA ASN A 167 7.72 -24.02 -1.02
C ASN A 167 8.52 -24.10 0.28
N ILE A 168 8.21 -23.29 1.29
CA ILE A 168 8.91 -23.26 2.57
C ILE A 168 8.17 -24.17 3.57
N ASP A 169 8.92 -25.04 4.25
CA ASP A 169 8.35 -25.98 5.22
C ASP A 169 7.64 -25.26 6.37
N LYS A 170 6.55 -25.84 6.84
CA LYS A 170 5.77 -25.28 7.94
C LYS A 170 6.60 -25.17 9.23
N ASN A 171 7.50 -26.12 9.52
CA ASN A 171 8.34 -26.04 10.71
C ASN A 171 9.37 -24.92 10.58
N ASP A 172 9.91 -24.67 9.39
CA ASP A 172 10.84 -23.57 9.17
C ASP A 172 10.17 -22.22 9.43
N LYS A 173 8.92 -22.04 8.99
CA LYS A 173 8.11 -20.85 9.30
C LYS A 173 7.87 -20.69 10.80
N ILE A 174 7.60 -21.78 11.52
CA ILE A 174 7.43 -21.76 12.98
C ILE A 174 8.74 -21.35 13.68
N LEU A 175 9.87 -21.94 13.27
CA LEU A 175 11.18 -21.62 13.82
C LEU A 175 11.56 -20.17 13.56
N PHE A 176 11.32 -19.68 12.34
CA PHE A 176 11.53 -18.29 11.96
C PHE A 176 10.68 -17.34 12.81
N ASN A 177 9.37 -17.58 12.96
CA ASN A 177 8.50 -16.72 13.77
C ASN A 177 8.91 -16.70 15.25
N ASN A 178 9.28 -17.85 15.83
CA ASN A 178 9.77 -17.91 17.21
C ASN A 178 11.07 -17.12 17.39
N TRP A 179 11.96 -17.15 16.38
CA TRP A 179 13.18 -16.36 16.40
C TRP A 179 12.90 -14.86 16.25
N LEU A 180 12.02 -14.49 15.32
CA LEU A 180 11.65 -13.11 15.04
C LEU A 180 10.97 -12.47 16.25
N GLU A 181 10.08 -13.18 16.94
CA GLU A 181 9.44 -12.68 18.17
C GLU A 181 10.49 -12.30 19.23
N LYS A 182 11.47 -13.18 19.48
CA LYS A 182 12.57 -12.92 20.41
C LYS A 182 13.43 -11.73 19.97
N ARG A 183 13.74 -11.65 18.68
CA ARG A 183 14.49 -10.53 18.10
C ARG A 183 13.74 -9.21 18.28
N LEU A 184 12.42 -9.19 18.09
CA LEU A 184 11.57 -8.02 18.30
C LEU A 184 11.40 -7.65 19.77
N LEU A 185 11.42 -8.62 20.68
CA LEU A 185 11.49 -8.40 22.14
C LEU A 185 12.84 -7.84 22.61
N GLY A 186 13.83 -7.76 21.72
CA GLY A 186 15.17 -7.24 22.02
C GLY A 186 16.12 -8.28 22.61
N GLU A 187 15.78 -9.57 22.53
CA GLU A 187 16.70 -10.63 22.91
C GLU A 187 17.86 -10.72 21.90
N HIS A 188 19.08 -10.93 22.41
CA HIS A 188 20.25 -11.20 21.57
C HIS A 188 20.19 -12.63 21.01
N THR A 189 19.51 -12.79 19.88
CA THR A 189 19.46 -14.05 19.12
C THR A 189 20.44 -14.00 17.96
N LYS A 190 21.22 -15.07 17.76
CA LYS A 190 22.04 -15.21 16.54
C LYS A 190 21.12 -15.59 15.37
N SER A 191 21.28 -14.94 14.23
CA SER A 191 20.70 -15.41 12.97
C SER A 191 21.32 -16.75 12.58
N LYS A 192 20.50 -17.68 12.08
CA LYS A 192 20.95 -19.01 11.64
C LYS A 192 21.40 -19.03 10.18
N ASP A 193 20.88 -18.14 9.36
CA ASP A 193 21.06 -18.11 7.91
C ASP A 193 21.08 -16.67 7.36
N TYR A 194 21.23 -16.58 6.04
CA TYR A 194 21.24 -15.31 5.30
C TYR A 194 19.95 -14.52 5.50
N HIS A 195 18.80 -15.19 5.49
CA HIS A 195 17.49 -14.57 5.56
C HIS A 195 17.24 -13.94 6.94
N GLU A 196 17.46 -14.68 8.03
CA GLU A 196 17.40 -14.14 9.39
C GLU A 196 18.44 -13.02 9.60
N SER A 197 19.60 -13.10 8.96
CA SER A 197 20.60 -12.03 9.03
C SER A 197 20.11 -10.72 8.40
N LYS A 198 19.39 -10.77 7.29
CA LYS A 198 18.79 -9.59 6.65
C LYS A 198 17.69 -8.98 7.52
N VAL A 199 16.81 -9.82 8.04
CA VAL A 199 15.74 -9.39 8.97
C VAL A 199 16.34 -8.74 10.21
N SER A 200 17.35 -9.34 10.83
CA SER A 200 18.02 -8.74 11.98
C SER A 200 18.67 -7.40 11.65
N GLN A 201 19.32 -7.27 10.49
CA GLN A 201 19.94 -6.01 10.06
C GLN A 201 18.91 -4.88 9.88
N MET A 202 17.71 -5.20 9.38
CA MET A 202 16.62 -4.22 9.29
C MET A 202 16.14 -3.77 10.67
N ILE A 203 16.04 -4.69 11.63
CA ILE A 203 15.71 -4.33 13.01
C ILE A 203 16.83 -3.50 13.64
N ASP A 204 18.11 -3.78 13.34
CA ASP A 204 19.24 -2.93 13.76
C ASP A 204 19.14 -1.51 13.18
N TYR A 205 18.68 -1.36 11.93
CA TYR A 205 18.44 -0.04 11.33
C TYR A 205 17.34 0.74 12.05
N ILE A 206 16.25 0.08 12.43
CA ILE A 206 15.20 0.70 13.25
C ILE A 206 15.77 1.12 14.61
N GLU A 207 16.55 0.25 15.27
CA GLU A 207 17.23 0.54 16.54
C GLU A 207 18.22 1.70 16.48
N SER A 208 18.87 1.90 15.32
CA SER A 208 19.78 3.02 15.11
C SER A 208 19.09 4.38 15.05
N VAL A 209 17.81 4.41 14.66
CA VAL A 209 16.99 5.63 14.59
C VAL A 209 16.19 5.82 15.88
N TYR A 210 15.62 4.74 16.40
CA TYR A 210 14.74 4.73 17.56
C TYR A 210 15.27 3.79 18.66
N PRO A 211 16.22 4.24 19.51
CA PRO A 211 16.72 3.40 20.61
C PRO A 211 15.61 2.86 21.51
N ARG A 212 15.62 1.53 21.77
CA ARG A 212 14.60 0.80 22.56
C ARG A 212 14.27 1.42 23.91
N GLU A 213 15.29 1.88 24.62
CA GLU A 213 15.14 2.48 25.95
C GLU A 213 14.33 3.80 25.94
N LYS A 214 14.23 4.46 24.78
CA LYS A 214 13.57 5.75 24.62
C LYS A 214 12.25 5.66 23.86
N PHE A 215 12.10 4.66 23.00
CA PHE A 215 10.99 4.54 22.06
C PHE A 215 10.35 3.15 22.18
N THR A 216 9.88 2.81 23.36
CA THR A 216 9.26 1.51 23.67
C THR A 216 8.12 1.17 22.73
N GLU A 217 7.29 2.16 22.39
CA GLU A 217 6.09 2.03 21.58
C GLU A 217 6.38 1.66 20.12
N VAL A 218 7.57 2.02 19.59
CA VAL A 218 8.02 1.57 18.27
C VAL A 218 8.15 0.04 18.25
N TYR A 219 8.69 -0.56 19.31
CA TYR A 219 8.88 -2.02 19.36
C TYR A 219 7.62 -2.75 19.79
N GLU A 220 6.80 -2.13 20.63
CA GLU A 220 5.47 -2.65 20.94
C GLU A 220 4.59 -2.70 19.67
N SER A 221 4.64 -1.67 18.80
CA SER A 221 3.91 -1.69 17.52
C SER A 221 4.44 -2.73 16.54
N LEU A 222 5.77 -2.90 16.43
CA LEU A 222 6.35 -3.99 15.62
C LEU A 222 5.92 -5.37 16.11
N LEU A 223 5.86 -5.58 17.43
CA LEU A 223 5.34 -6.81 18.01
C LEU A 223 3.83 -6.98 17.77
N LEU A 224 3.06 -5.90 17.74
CA LEU A 224 1.63 -5.95 17.43
C LEU A 224 1.41 -6.42 15.98
N ILE A 225 2.06 -5.82 14.98
CA ILE A 225 1.89 -6.27 13.58
C ILE A 225 2.37 -7.71 13.39
N PHE A 226 3.49 -8.10 14.00
CA PHE A 226 3.95 -9.49 13.98
C PHE A 226 2.88 -10.45 14.52
N LYS A 227 2.29 -10.15 15.69
CA LYS A 227 1.24 -10.98 16.29
C LYS A 227 -0.04 -10.99 15.46
N SER A 228 -0.45 -9.85 14.90
CA SER A 228 -1.60 -9.75 14.02
C SER A 228 -1.41 -10.56 12.73
N GLN A 229 -0.21 -10.53 12.14
CA GLN A 229 0.11 -11.32 10.95
C GLN A 229 0.05 -12.82 11.26
N VAL A 230 0.65 -13.26 12.36
CA VAL A 230 0.55 -14.67 12.82
C VAL A 230 -0.91 -15.07 13.09
N ASN A 231 -1.72 -14.17 13.67
CA ASN A 231 -3.14 -14.41 13.92
C ASN A 231 -3.93 -14.54 12.60
N SER A 232 -3.59 -13.76 11.58
CA SER A 232 -4.27 -13.78 10.28
C SER A 232 -4.14 -15.11 9.53
N LEU A 233 -3.10 -15.90 9.82
CA LEU A 233 -2.95 -17.26 9.26
C LEU A 233 -4.12 -18.20 9.60
N LYS A 234 -4.95 -17.89 10.61
CA LYS A 234 -6.19 -18.62 10.90
C LYS A 234 -7.21 -18.53 9.76
N GLN A 235 -7.11 -17.50 8.91
CA GLN A 235 -7.96 -17.30 7.74
C GLN A 235 -7.63 -18.27 6.61
N HIS A 236 -6.47 -18.95 6.65
CA HIS A 236 -6.04 -19.85 5.59
C HIS A 236 -6.68 -21.24 5.75
N GLY A 237 -7.04 -21.86 4.62
CA GLY A 237 -7.45 -23.26 4.55
C GLY A 237 -8.96 -23.49 4.72
N LYS A 238 -9.39 -24.72 4.39
CA LYS A 238 -10.80 -25.10 4.29
C LYS A 238 -11.51 -25.40 5.62
N GLU A 239 -10.74 -25.67 6.69
CA GLU A 239 -11.27 -26.14 7.99
C GLU A 239 -11.19 -25.06 9.08
N ASN A 240 -11.48 -23.80 8.75
CA ASN A 240 -11.59 -22.74 9.77
C ASN A 240 -13.05 -22.39 10.09
N HIS A 241 -13.34 -22.24 11.39
CA HIS A 241 -14.69 -21.95 11.93
C HIS A 241 -14.88 -20.47 12.26
N LEU A 242 -14.13 -19.57 11.63
CA LEU A 242 -14.17 -18.13 11.90
C LEU A 242 -15.55 -17.57 11.53
N CYS A 243 -16.18 -16.84 12.45
CA CYS A 243 -17.40 -16.08 12.17
C CYS A 243 -17.07 -14.71 11.57
N LYS A 244 -18.09 -13.93 11.16
CA LYS A 244 -17.88 -12.62 10.54
C LYS A 244 -17.20 -11.63 11.49
N GLU A 245 -17.53 -11.72 12.77
CA GLU A 245 -16.94 -10.92 13.84
C GLU A 245 -15.45 -11.25 14.02
N ASP A 246 -15.07 -12.53 13.96
CA ASP A 246 -13.66 -12.94 14.01
C ASP A 246 -12.89 -12.38 12.80
N LEU A 247 -13.46 -12.49 11.61
CA LEU A 247 -12.85 -11.98 10.37
C LEU A 247 -12.66 -10.46 10.43
N LEU A 248 -13.68 -9.74 10.90
CA LEU A 248 -13.60 -8.29 11.11
C LEU A 248 -12.51 -7.91 12.10
N SER A 249 -12.44 -8.61 13.24
CA SER A 249 -11.41 -8.36 14.25
C SER A 249 -10.01 -8.59 13.68
N ILE A 250 -9.81 -9.68 12.92
CA ILE A 250 -8.52 -9.98 12.29
C ILE A 250 -8.14 -8.89 11.29
N SER A 251 -9.06 -8.44 10.42
CA SER A 251 -8.79 -7.39 9.44
C SER A 251 -8.45 -6.05 10.13
N ILE A 252 -9.17 -5.68 11.19
CA ILE A 252 -8.88 -4.46 11.97
C ILE A 252 -7.51 -4.55 12.65
N GLU A 253 -7.20 -5.67 13.30
CA GLU A 253 -5.93 -5.85 14.00
C GLU A 253 -4.75 -5.86 13.03
N LYS A 254 -4.83 -6.61 11.93
CA LYS A 254 -3.78 -6.71 10.92
C LYS A 254 -3.54 -5.36 10.24
N GLY A 255 -4.57 -4.81 9.61
CA GLY A 255 -4.47 -3.52 8.92
C GLY A 255 -4.06 -2.39 9.87
N GLY A 256 -4.75 -2.29 11.02
CA GLY A 256 -4.50 -1.22 11.98
C GLY A 256 -3.10 -1.27 12.58
N SER A 257 -2.57 -2.44 12.92
CA SER A 257 -1.20 -2.56 13.43
C SER A 257 -0.14 -2.25 12.37
N SER A 258 -0.41 -2.56 11.10
CA SER A 258 0.49 -2.27 9.97
C SER A 258 0.79 -0.78 9.86
N VAL A 259 -0.26 0.04 9.80
CA VAL A 259 -0.16 1.50 9.67
C VAL A 259 0.25 2.17 11.00
N LEU A 260 -0.04 1.52 12.13
CA LEU A 260 0.43 2.00 13.44
C LEU A 260 1.96 2.02 13.52
N VAL A 261 2.64 1.01 12.95
CA VAL A 261 4.10 1.00 12.88
C VAL A 261 4.59 2.16 12.02
N ASP A 262 4.01 2.39 10.85
CA ASP A 262 4.40 3.53 10.00
C ASP A 262 4.28 4.86 10.76
N GLY A 263 3.17 5.05 11.48
CA GLY A 263 2.95 6.23 12.32
C GLY A 263 4.02 6.42 13.40
N TYR A 264 4.37 5.35 14.12
CA TYR A 264 5.46 5.40 15.11
C TYR A 264 6.82 5.66 14.46
N LEU A 265 7.09 5.13 13.26
CA LEU A 265 8.37 5.32 12.58
C LEU A 265 8.55 6.70 11.96
N ILE A 266 7.54 7.58 11.98
CA ILE A 266 7.65 8.99 11.59
C ILE A 266 8.41 9.82 12.63
N SER A 267 8.11 9.64 13.92
CA SER A 267 8.71 10.48 14.98
C SER A 267 9.05 9.77 16.29
N GLY A 268 8.79 8.46 16.37
CA GLY A 268 8.92 7.65 17.58
C GLY A 268 7.76 7.83 18.57
N LEU A 269 6.89 8.82 18.35
CA LEU A 269 5.76 9.18 19.19
C LEU A 269 4.52 9.43 18.33
N MET A 270 3.34 9.22 18.90
CA MET A 270 2.06 9.58 18.28
C MET A 270 1.09 10.14 19.31
N THR A 271 0.21 11.03 18.85
CA THR A 271 -0.98 11.42 19.61
C THR A 271 -2.05 10.35 19.54
N LYS A 272 -3.07 10.47 20.40
CA LYS A 272 -4.23 9.57 20.38
C LYS A 272 -5.00 9.63 19.08
N GLU A 273 -5.14 10.83 18.53
CA GLU A 273 -5.82 11.09 17.26
C GLU A 273 -5.03 10.49 16.07
N GLU A 274 -3.69 10.55 16.10
CA GLU A 274 -2.84 9.90 15.10
C GLU A 274 -2.97 8.36 15.19
N ILE A 275 -2.98 7.79 16.40
CA ILE A 275 -3.18 6.34 16.62
C ILE A 275 -4.55 5.89 16.10
N GLU A 276 -5.62 6.59 16.47
CA GLU A 276 -6.99 6.31 16.02
C GLU A 276 -7.09 6.33 14.50
N PHE A 277 -6.51 7.36 13.88
CA PHE A 277 -6.47 7.47 12.42
C PHE A 277 -5.66 6.33 11.79
N CYS A 278 -4.46 6.02 12.27
CA CYS A 278 -3.65 4.92 11.76
C CYS A 278 -4.42 3.59 11.79
N ILE A 279 -5.14 3.30 12.87
CA ILE A 279 -5.91 2.06 13.01
C ILE A 279 -7.06 2.01 12.00
N GLY A 280 -7.85 3.09 11.91
CA GLY A 280 -8.93 3.17 10.92
C GLY A 280 -8.41 3.12 9.48
N TYR A 281 -7.32 3.81 9.19
CA TYR A 281 -6.71 3.88 7.87
C TYR A 281 -6.17 2.52 7.45
N GLY A 282 -5.46 1.84 8.35
CA GLY A 282 -4.97 0.49 8.13
C GLY A 282 -6.08 -0.54 7.92
N PHE A 283 -7.19 -0.45 8.67
CA PHE A 283 -8.36 -1.30 8.43
C PHE A 283 -8.97 -1.07 7.03
N LEU A 284 -9.11 0.20 6.61
CA LEU A 284 -9.56 0.55 5.26
C LEU A 284 -8.68 -0.11 4.18
N LEU A 285 -7.35 -0.03 4.35
CA LEU A 285 -6.40 -0.59 3.39
C LEU A 285 -6.51 -2.11 3.36
N GLN A 286 -6.59 -2.78 4.52
CA GLN A 286 -6.73 -4.23 4.59
C GLN A 286 -8.00 -4.74 3.87
N ILE A 287 -9.14 -4.08 4.03
CA ILE A 287 -10.37 -4.48 3.32
C ILE A 287 -10.27 -4.17 1.82
N SER A 288 -9.55 -3.12 1.44
CA SER A 288 -9.31 -2.79 0.03
C SER A 288 -8.40 -3.83 -0.62
N ASP A 289 -7.36 -4.29 0.08
CA ASP A 289 -6.47 -5.37 -0.38
C ASP A 289 -7.25 -6.68 -0.52
N ASP A 290 -8.02 -7.09 0.50
CA ASP A 290 -8.91 -8.28 0.42
C ASP A 290 -9.91 -8.19 -0.76
N LEU A 291 -10.29 -6.96 -1.17
CA LEU A 291 -11.16 -6.72 -2.32
C LEU A 291 -10.42 -6.82 -3.65
N GLN A 292 -9.17 -6.37 -3.72
CA GLN A 292 -8.32 -6.55 -4.89
C GLN A 292 -8.02 -8.04 -5.12
N ASP A 293 -7.74 -8.75 -4.03
CA ASP A 293 -7.23 -10.13 -4.04
C ASP A 293 -8.33 -11.19 -3.94
N ILE A 294 -9.62 -10.80 -4.01
CA ILE A 294 -10.77 -11.71 -3.88
C ILE A 294 -10.66 -12.98 -4.74
N LYS A 295 -10.14 -12.89 -5.98
CA LYS A 295 -9.96 -14.05 -6.87
C LYS A 295 -8.87 -14.99 -6.34
N GLU A 296 -7.77 -14.42 -5.86
CA GLU A 296 -6.64 -15.17 -5.31
C GLU A 296 -7.00 -15.83 -3.97
N ASP A 297 -7.66 -15.10 -3.08
CA ASP A 297 -8.14 -15.61 -1.81
C ASP A 297 -9.13 -16.76 -2.00
N LEU A 298 -10.09 -16.63 -2.92
CA LEU A 298 -11.01 -17.73 -3.24
C LEU A 298 -10.27 -18.94 -3.80
N LYS A 299 -9.27 -18.72 -4.68
CA LYS A 299 -8.45 -19.79 -5.26
C LYS A 299 -7.68 -20.57 -4.17
N TYR A 300 -7.13 -19.89 -3.19
CA TYR A 300 -6.36 -20.51 -2.10
C TYR A 300 -7.20 -20.89 -0.87
N ASN A 301 -8.52 -20.65 -0.90
CA ASN A 301 -9.45 -20.88 0.22
C ASN A 301 -9.07 -20.05 1.45
N HIS A 302 -8.64 -18.81 1.24
CA HIS A 302 -8.53 -17.84 2.31
C HIS A 302 -9.91 -17.27 2.63
N LYS A 303 -10.20 -17.15 3.92
CA LYS A 303 -11.48 -16.65 4.43
C LYS A 303 -11.29 -15.22 4.92
N THR A 304 -11.85 -14.28 4.19
CA THR A 304 -11.85 -12.84 4.47
C THR A 304 -13.29 -12.33 4.54
N ILE A 305 -13.50 -11.11 5.04
CA ILE A 305 -14.84 -10.51 4.99
C ILE A 305 -15.31 -10.45 3.53
N ILE A 306 -14.44 -10.05 2.60
CA ILE A 306 -14.79 -9.90 1.19
C ILE A 306 -15.19 -11.24 0.55
N THR A 307 -14.41 -12.30 0.74
CA THR A 307 -14.72 -13.62 0.17
C THR A 307 -15.98 -14.27 0.76
N GLU A 308 -16.30 -14.00 2.02
CA GLU A 308 -17.56 -14.49 2.61
C GLU A 308 -18.76 -13.68 2.09
N MET A 309 -18.62 -12.36 1.95
CA MET A 309 -19.71 -11.50 1.48
C MET A 309 -20.00 -11.70 -0.02
N SER A 310 -18.99 -12.08 -0.80
CA SER A 310 -19.19 -12.45 -2.21
C SER A 310 -19.98 -13.74 -2.36
N LYS A 311 -19.72 -14.76 -1.52
CA LYS A 311 -20.49 -16.03 -1.50
C LYS A 311 -21.95 -15.80 -1.09
N GLU A 312 -22.22 -14.83 -0.22
CA GLU A 312 -23.57 -14.46 0.20
C GLU A 312 -24.31 -13.55 -0.79
N GLY A 313 -23.61 -13.00 -1.81
CA GLY A 313 -24.19 -12.07 -2.78
C GLY A 313 -24.50 -10.69 -2.20
N THR A 314 -23.79 -10.28 -1.13
CA THR A 314 -23.99 -8.98 -0.44
C THR A 314 -22.82 -8.03 -0.61
N LEU A 315 -21.93 -8.30 -1.57
CA LEU A 315 -20.69 -7.54 -1.75
C LEU A 315 -20.93 -6.06 -2.09
N ASP A 316 -21.95 -5.74 -2.90
CA ASP A 316 -22.38 -4.37 -3.21
C ASP A 316 -22.54 -3.51 -1.92
N LYS A 317 -23.23 -4.06 -0.91
CA LYS A 317 -23.51 -3.38 0.36
C LYS A 317 -22.27 -3.19 1.21
N VAL A 318 -21.36 -4.17 1.18
CA VAL A 318 -20.13 -4.15 1.97
C VAL A 318 -19.14 -3.16 1.39
N VAL A 319 -19.09 -3.03 0.06
CA VAL A 319 -18.27 -2.00 -0.59
C VAL A 319 -18.85 -0.60 -0.37
N ASN A 320 -20.17 -0.41 -0.44
CA ASN A 320 -20.78 0.86 -0.04
C ASN A 320 -20.40 1.25 1.38
N LYS A 321 -20.43 0.27 2.29
CA LYS A 321 -20.01 0.44 3.67
C LYS A 321 -18.56 0.86 3.80
N LEU A 322 -17.65 0.24 3.03
CA LEU A 322 -16.23 0.64 2.95
C LEU A 322 -16.04 2.05 2.41
N ILE A 323 -16.76 2.43 1.36
CA ILE A 323 -16.74 3.78 0.79
C ILE A 323 -17.18 4.80 1.86
N ASN A 324 -18.26 4.53 2.56
CA ASN A 324 -18.80 5.41 3.60
C ASN A 324 -17.85 5.54 4.79
N PHE A 325 -17.34 4.41 5.29
CA PHE A 325 -16.32 4.37 6.33
C PHE A 325 -15.09 5.20 5.95
N THR A 326 -14.62 5.07 4.70
CA THR A 326 -13.46 5.80 4.17
C THR A 326 -13.70 7.31 4.18
N ILE A 327 -14.87 7.76 3.70
CA ILE A 327 -15.23 9.17 3.68
C ILE A 327 -15.32 9.72 5.10
N GLU A 328 -16.02 9.02 6.01
CA GLU A 328 -16.20 9.42 7.40
C GLU A 328 -14.85 9.50 8.15
N LEU A 329 -14.00 8.49 8.01
CA LEU A 329 -12.67 8.45 8.61
C LEU A 329 -11.81 9.64 8.16
N ILE A 330 -11.72 9.87 6.85
CA ILE A 330 -10.81 10.88 6.30
C ILE A 330 -11.35 12.30 6.54
N ASP A 331 -12.66 12.53 6.43
CA ASP A 331 -13.26 13.84 6.67
C ASP A 331 -13.35 14.21 8.17
N SER A 332 -13.36 13.21 9.07
CA SER A 332 -13.33 13.45 10.52
C SER A 332 -11.94 13.77 11.05
N PHE A 333 -10.88 13.45 10.30
CA PHE A 333 -9.50 13.72 10.71
C PHE A 333 -9.17 15.22 10.64
N LYS A 334 -9.21 15.88 11.80
CA LYS A 334 -9.06 17.36 11.92
C LYS A 334 -7.67 17.78 12.40
N ILE A 335 -6.60 17.29 11.78
CA ILE A 335 -5.27 17.86 12.01
C ILE A 335 -5.04 19.01 11.01
N ASN A 336 -5.24 20.23 11.51
CA ASN A 336 -4.82 21.53 10.96
C ASN A 336 -5.43 21.94 9.58
N ASN A 337 -6.07 23.11 9.53
CA ASN A 337 -6.67 23.69 8.31
C ASN A 337 -5.69 23.86 7.13
N LYS A 338 -4.38 23.70 7.36
CA LYS A 338 -3.33 23.76 6.34
C LYS A 338 -3.34 22.58 5.36
N ASN A 339 -4.01 21.47 5.67
CA ASN A 339 -3.89 20.21 4.90
C ASN A 339 -5.14 19.80 4.11
N LYS A 340 -6.12 20.70 3.90
CA LYS A 340 -7.36 20.34 3.17
C LYS A 340 -7.12 19.73 1.79
N SER A 341 -6.09 20.20 1.08
CA SER A 341 -5.73 19.69 -0.24
C SER A 341 -5.20 18.25 -0.17
N VAL A 342 -4.34 17.95 0.81
CA VAL A 342 -3.81 16.61 1.11
C VAL A 342 -4.93 15.66 1.52
N ILE A 343 -5.83 16.08 2.42
CA ILE A 343 -7.00 15.27 2.83
C ILE A 343 -7.86 14.93 1.60
N THR A 344 -8.10 15.92 0.72
CA THR A 344 -8.87 15.71 -0.51
C THR A 344 -8.19 14.71 -1.44
N MET A 345 -6.85 14.80 -1.56
CA MET A 345 -6.04 13.90 -2.37
C MET A 345 -6.11 12.46 -1.82
N ILE A 346 -5.81 12.27 -0.54
CA ILE A 346 -5.79 10.94 0.08
C ILE A 346 -7.18 10.30 0.08
N LYS A 347 -8.23 11.08 0.36
CA LYS A 347 -9.61 10.58 0.24
C LYS A 347 -9.89 10.06 -1.16
N ASN A 348 -9.52 10.85 -2.17
CA ASN A 348 -9.74 10.47 -3.55
C ASN A 348 -8.92 9.24 -3.96
N ASP A 349 -7.66 9.15 -3.53
CA ASP A 349 -6.79 8.01 -3.76
C ASP A 349 -7.40 6.72 -3.18
N CYS A 350 -7.85 6.76 -1.92
CA CYS A 350 -8.54 5.62 -1.28
C CYS A 350 -9.83 5.24 -2.00
N LEU A 351 -10.63 6.23 -2.43
CA LEU A 351 -11.84 5.96 -3.21
C LEU A 351 -11.52 5.34 -4.57
N MET A 352 -10.49 5.83 -5.28
CA MET A 352 -10.06 5.23 -6.54
C MET A 352 -9.56 3.80 -6.34
N LEU A 353 -8.80 3.53 -5.28
CA LEU A 353 -8.38 2.19 -4.90
C LEU A 353 -9.58 1.25 -4.78
N ILE A 354 -10.60 1.62 -4.00
CA ILE A 354 -11.80 0.80 -3.79
C ILE A 354 -12.58 0.64 -5.10
N LEU A 355 -12.86 1.75 -5.79
CA LEU A 355 -13.74 1.77 -6.97
C LEU A 355 -13.13 1.02 -8.16
N PHE A 356 -11.82 1.14 -8.41
CA PHE A 356 -11.15 0.32 -9.43
C PHE A 356 -11.14 -1.16 -9.04
N SER A 357 -11.02 -1.49 -7.75
CA SER A 357 -11.10 -2.87 -7.27
C SER A 357 -12.47 -3.49 -7.55
N VAL A 358 -13.56 -2.71 -7.45
CA VAL A 358 -14.90 -3.14 -7.91
C VAL A 358 -14.91 -3.43 -9.40
N VAL A 359 -14.33 -2.55 -10.22
CA VAL A 359 -14.32 -2.72 -11.69
C VAL A 359 -13.55 -3.98 -12.09
N TYR A 360 -12.36 -4.22 -11.54
CA TYR A 360 -11.54 -5.40 -11.87
C TYR A 360 -12.12 -6.72 -11.36
N ASN A 361 -13.05 -6.65 -10.42
CA ASN A 361 -13.74 -7.80 -9.80
C ASN A 361 -15.25 -7.78 -10.07
N ALA A 362 -15.68 -7.17 -11.19
CA ALA A 362 -17.08 -6.94 -11.50
C ALA A 362 -17.96 -8.21 -11.50
N GLU A 363 -17.38 -9.39 -11.71
CA GLU A 363 -18.09 -10.68 -11.67
C GLU A 363 -18.68 -11.04 -10.30
N PHE A 364 -18.20 -10.41 -9.22
CA PHE A 364 -18.69 -10.65 -7.86
C PHE A 364 -19.78 -9.66 -7.42
N PHE A 365 -20.16 -8.74 -8.29
CA PHE A 365 -21.12 -7.66 -8.00
C PHE A 365 -22.38 -7.79 -8.85
N SER A 366 -23.45 -7.12 -8.43
CA SER A 366 -24.65 -7.05 -9.26
C SER A 366 -24.43 -6.16 -10.49
N VAL A 367 -25.06 -6.53 -11.61
CA VAL A 367 -24.99 -5.74 -12.86
C VAL A 367 -25.54 -4.31 -12.66
N GLY A 368 -26.54 -4.14 -11.78
CA GLY A 368 -27.08 -2.84 -11.44
C GLY A 368 -26.06 -1.96 -10.72
N TYR A 369 -25.34 -2.56 -9.76
CA TYR A 369 -24.31 -1.87 -9.00
C TYR A 369 -23.13 -1.43 -9.87
N ILE A 370 -22.64 -2.30 -10.75
CA ILE A 370 -21.54 -1.95 -11.68
C ILE A 370 -21.92 -0.76 -12.57
N LYS A 371 -23.16 -0.71 -13.07
CA LYS A 371 -23.67 0.44 -13.85
C LYS A 371 -23.74 1.72 -13.03
N GLU A 372 -24.08 1.61 -11.74
CA GLU A 372 -24.11 2.76 -10.84
C GLU A 372 -22.70 3.27 -10.53
N VAL A 373 -21.77 2.35 -10.23
CA VAL A 373 -20.38 2.66 -9.89
C VAL A 373 -19.63 3.31 -11.04
N GLU A 374 -19.95 2.96 -12.29
CA GLU A 374 -19.28 3.51 -13.48
C GLU A 374 -19.25 5.04 -13.50
N LYS A 375 -20.29 5.71 -12.99
CA LYS A 375 -20.34 7.18 -12.97
C LYS A 375 -19.27 7.80 -12.06
N PHE A 376 -18.64 7.03 -11.18
CA PHE A 376 -17.58 7.47 -10.27
C PHE A 376 -16.18 7.09 -10.75
N ILE A 377 -16.05 6.37 -11.87
CA ILE A 377 -14.77 5.95 -12.44
C ILE A 377 -14.34 6.96 -13.52
N PRO A 378 -13.06 7.39 -13.56
CA PRO A 378 -12.58 8.38 -14.53
C PRO A 378 -12.47 7.83 -15.97
N TYR A 379 -12.65 6.53 -16.17
CA TYR A 379 -12.63 5.83 -17.45
C TYR A 379 -13.89 4.98 -17.62
N THR A 380 -14.21 4.60 -18.86
CA THR A 380 -15.24 3.57 -19.06
C THR A 380 -14.81 2.24 -18.47
N ILE A 381 -15.78 1.39 -18.11
CA ILE A 381 -15.48 0.05 -17.58
C ILE A 381 -14.68 -0.76 -18.60
N ASP A 382 -15.10 -0.77 -19.87
CA ASP A 382 -14.41 -1.50 -20.94
C ASP A 382 -12.94 -1.08 -21.06
N TYR A 383 -12.67 0.23 -21.07
CA TYR A 383 -11.30 0.73 -21.13
C TYR A 383 -10.49 0.34 -19.89
N SER A 384 -11.10 0.39 -18.70
CA SER A 384 -10.44 0.02 -17.45
C SER A 384 -10.03 -1.46 -17.45
N LEU A 385 -10.91 -2.36 -17.92
CA LEU A 385 -10.61 -3.79 -17.99
C LEU A 385 -9.52 -4.12 -19.02
N GLU A 386 -9.42 -3.35 -20.10
CA GLU A 386 -8.41 -3.55 -21.16
C GLU A 386 -7.06 -2.87 -20.87
N ILE A 387 -6.95 -2.03 -19.83
CA ILE A 387 -5.78 -1.16 -19.65
C ILE A 387 -4.49 -1.96 -19.40
N GLU A 388 -4.57 -3.05 -18.66
CA GLU A 388 -3.42 -3.90 -18.35
C GLU A 388 -2.85 -4.53 -19.62
N GLU A 389 -3.72 -5.08 -20.47
CA GLU A 389 -3.33 -5.66 -21.76
C GLU A 389 -2.74 -4.58 -22.69
N LYS A 390 -3.34 -3.38 -22.73
CA LYS A 390 -2.80 -2.24 -23.48
C LYS A 390 -1.43 -1.84 -23.01
N ILE A 391 -1.19 -1.78 -21.70
CA ILE A 391 0.14 -1.50 -21.14
C ILE A 391 1.11 -2.60 -21.56
N LYS A 392 0.76 -3.88 -21.39
CA LYS A 392 1.60 -5.01 -21.83
C LYS A 392 1.96 -4.92 -23.31
N GLU A 393 1.00 -4.65 -24.19
CA GLU A 393 1.27 -4.47 -25.63
C GLU A 393 2.15 -3.25 -25.91
N LYS A 394 1.92 -2.14 -25.21
CA LYS A 394 2.65 -0.88 -25.42
C LYS A 394 4.11 -0.96 -24.98
N PHE A 395 4.38 -1.75 -23.95
CA PHE A 395 5.70 -1.96 -23.38
C PHE A 395 6.27 -3.35 -23.69
N LYS A 396 5.74 -4.07 -24.69
CA LYS A 396 6.22 -5.43 -25.05
C LYS A 396 7.70 -5.50 -25.42
N ASN A 397 8.28 -4.39 -25.89
CA ASN A 397 9.70 -4.27 -26.21
C ASN A 397 10.56 -3.83 -24.99
N ILE A 398 9.90 -3.54 -23.87
CA ILE A 398 10.45 -2.93 -22.64
C ILE A 398 9.76 -3.57 -21.42
N ASP A 399 9.98 -4.87 -21.27
CA ASP A 399 9.40 -5.64 -20.17
C ASP A 399 10.39 -5.74 -19.01
N VAL A 400 10.40 -4.68 -18.19
CA VAL A 400 11.32 -4.53 -17.05
C VAL A 400 11.09 -5.61 -15.99
N LEU A 401 9.83 -6.04 -15.79
CA LEU A 401 9.50 -7.01 -14.75
C LEU A 401 9.98 -8.42 -15.12
N ASN A 402 9.87 -8.82 -16.38
CA ASN A 402 10.29 -10.15 -16.82
C ASN A 402 11.76 -10.21 -17.31
N ASN A 403 12.36 -9.07 -17.69
CA ASN A 403 13.74 -9.00 -18.18
C ASN A 403 14.61 -8.06 -17.34
N GLU A 404 14.42 -8.07 -16.02
CA GLU A 404 15.04 -7.12 -15.11
C GLU A 404 16.56 -6.97 -15.31
N ASN A 405 17.27 -8.08 -15.52
CA ASN A 405 18.72 -8.08 -15.76
C ASN A 405 19.13 -7.22 -16.96
N GLU A 406 18.29 -7.12 -17.99
CA GLU A 406 18.55 -6.29 -19.18
C GLU A 406 18.33 -4.80 -18.91
N TYR A 407 17.40 -4.48 -17.99
CA TYR A 407 17.00 -3.12 -17.66
C TYR A 407 17.62 -2.59 -16.37
N LYS A 408 18.36 -3.41 -15.62
CA LYS A 408 18.98 -3.05 -14.34
C LYS A 408 19.86 -1.81 -14.46
N GLU A 409 20.71 -1.75 -15.48
CA GLU A 409 21.55 -0.56 -15.73
C GLU A 409 20.69 0.70 -15.98
N MET A 410 19.59 0.57 -16.71
CA MET A 410 18.68 1.69 -16.97
C MET A 410 18.03 2.17 -15.67
N ILE A 411 17.53 1.25 -14.84
CA ILE A 411 16.93 1.56 -13.53
C ILE A 411 17.95 2.24 -12.63
N ASP A 412 19.17 1.69 -12.53
CA ASP A 412 20.24 2.23 -11.70
C ASP A 412 20.59 3.66 -12.13
N ILE A 413 20.64 3.94 -13.44
CA ILE A 413 20.92 5.28 -13.96
C ILE A 413 19.76 6.26 -13.69
N ILE A 414 18.50 5.83 -13.87
CA ILE A 414 17.32 6.65 -13.53
C ILE A 414 17.31 6.98 -12.05
N CYS A 415 17.68 6.02 -11.21
CA CYS A 415 17.64 6.17 -9.78
C CYS A 415 18.90 6.86 -9.24
N ALA A 416 20.02 6.93 -9.98
CA ALA A 416 21.28 7.54 -9.54
C ALA A 416 21.32 9.07 -9.67
N GLU A 417 20.65 9.64 -10.68
CA GLU A 417 20.44 11.09 -10.81
C GLU A 417 19.27 11.57 -9.95
#